data_AF-A0A067MVE5-F1
#
_entry.id   AF-A0A067MVE5-F1
#
_cell.length_a   1.000
_cell.length_b   1.000
_cell.length_c   1.000
_cell.angle_alpha   90.00
_cell.angle_beta   90.00
_cell.angle_gamma   90.00
#
_symmetry.space_group_name_H-M   'P 1'
#
loop_
_entity.id
_entity.type
_entity.pdbx_description
1 polymer ?
#
loop_
_entity_poly.entity_id
_entity_poly.type
_entity_poly.pdbx_seq_one_letter_code
_entity_poly.pdbx_strand_id
1 'polypeptide(L)'
;MLRTHLLTILAIALCDPCAALVLPRNVNNIQWIDCESSVPQPLQGVALPTTLPSTLHCGRLDVPMDYSQPFSTNNKITLGFAMYRPSNPKGLVNYNPGGPGLEVASYAWEVALNLSSIAPYSELQDFDFLAMDVRGTHTSNPLNCTLEDLVIPSSFPTNEAEFEAYQAPVKTYAQSCIDHSTPQGIVAHVGTAETAQDWDSLREALGYDKMHFIGLSAGTAGGITYASKFPQNVGRFVLDAIIPPGISNLDLITSQIKAANRLLLRADAYCIYDPTCPFHSNGKGSVVQAFSDVLQQALAGNSSGVTVDDVRAAVNIGYLSSNPDFPAFNLALHGALNGNWSALSYANLASSYTPNFATALQTLCLDQHIDDNTFSGFDAIRQSIAKVDTAQMSYVQVLSIVGLCGGWPYHGNSQIPLPTDAPMLLVTADFDLNTPTEWATFEWTQAPNAALVVRHGDDHGTIGTVDGPAQLAEVTFIATGNLPSATDETLVTIYTPGMERGPIADPYTAPIGPAAGDTTSVV
;
A
#
# COMPACT_ATOMS: atom_id res chain seq x y z
N MET A 1 31.43 33.47 66.50
CA MET A 1 31.36 32.29 65.61
C MET A 1 29.98 32.26 64.97
N LEU A 2 29.84 32.71 63.73
CA LEU A 2 28.70 32.41 62.88
C LEU A 2 29.22 32.56 61.44
N ARG A 3 29.51 31.44 60.78
CA ARG A 3 29.99 31.41 59.39
C ARG A 3 28.80 31.11 58.49
N THR A 4 28.54 32.05 57.60
CA THR A 4 27.70 31.98 56.40
C THR A 4 28.25 30.96 55.41
N HIS A 5 27.39 30.10 54.85
CA HIS A 5 27.67 29.33 53.65
C HIS A 5 26.66 29.67 52.56
N LEU A 6 27.21 30.03 51.39
CA LEU A 6 26.55 30.30 50.12
C LEU A 6 25.77 29.07 49.63
N LEU A 7 24.54 29.29 49.15
CA LEU A 7 23.81 28.38 48.27
C LEU A 7 23.76 28.99 46.88
N THR A 8 24.43 28.33 45.93
CA THR A 8 24.44 28.65 44.51
C THR A 8 23.12 28.16 43.89
N ILE A 9 22.31 29.07 43.35
CA ILE A 9 21.11 28.75 42.58
C ILE A 9 21.54 28.56 41.12
N LEU A 10 21.42 27.33 40.61
CA LEU A 10 21.57 27.02 39.19
C LEU A 10 20.21 27.23 38.51
N ALA A 11 20.08 28.32 37.75
CA ALA A 11 18.90 28.57 36.93
C ALA A 11 18.92 27.64 35.72
N ILE A 12 18.02 26.67 35.70
CA ILE A 12 17.71 25.86 34.51
C ILE A 12 16.81 26.73 33.62
N ALA A 13 17.34 27.16 32.48
CA ALA A 13 16.54 27.77 31.42
C ALA A 13 15.66 26.68 30.79
N LEU A 14 14.34 26.79 31.00
CA LEU A 14 13.33 26.05 30.25
C LEU A 14 13.31 26.59 28.81
N CYS A 15 13.80 25.80 27.85
CA CYS A 15 13.47 26.01 26.44
C CYS A 15 12.16 25.28 26.15
N ASP A 16 11.13 26.03 25.76
CA ASP A 16 9.93 25.52 25.09
C ASP A 16 10.32 24.86 23.75
N PRO A 17 10.02 23.57 23.51
CA PRO A 17 10.13 22.97 22.19
C PRO A 17 8.76 23.06 21.50
N CYS A 18 8.27 24.28 21.25
CA CYS A 18 7.06 24.51 20.45
C CYS A 18 7.19 25.79 19.63
N ALA A 19 8.26 25.86 18.85
CA ALA A 19 8.32 26.73 17.69
C ALA A 19 9.00 25.92 16.58
N ALA A 20 8.18 25.27 15.75
CA ALA A 20 8.64 24.74 14.48
C ALA A 20 9.25 25.92 13.70
N LEU A 21 10.56 25.87 13.45
CA LEU A 21 11.23 26.79 12.55
C LEU A 21 10.65 26.56 11.15
N VAL A 22 9.67 27.38 10.77
CA VAL A 22 9.25 27.53 9.37
C VAL A 22 10.35 28.33 8.69
N LEU A 23 11.37 27.64 8.20
CA LEU A 23 12.36 28.23 7.30
C LEU A 23 11.67 28.60 5.98
N PRO A 24 11.90 29.80 5.42
CA PRO A 24 11.32 30.19 4.14
C PRO A 24 11.81 29.25 3.03
N ARG A 25 10.91 28.43 2.48
CA ARG A 25 11.12 27.60 1.30
C ARG A 25 11.24 28.48 0.04
N ASN A 26 12.42 29.00 -0.26
CA ASN A 26 12.70 29.53 -1.60
C ASN A 26 12.97 28.36 -2.57
N VAL A 27 11.95 27.55 -2.86
CA VAL A 27 12.06 26.33 -3.69
C VAL A 27 11.17 26.42 -4.93
N ASN A 28 11.05 27.57 -5.58
CA ASN A 28 9.88 27.75 -6.44
C ASN A 28 10.26 28.12 -7.86
N ASN A 29 10.48 27.10 -8.70
CA ASN A 29 9.94 27.10 -10.06
C ASN A 29 9.87 25.66 -10.60
N ILE A 30 8.65 25.24 -10.94
CA ILE A 30 8.42 24.01 -11.70
C ILE A 30 9.09 24.15 -13.06
N GLN A 31 9.86 23.13 -13.43
CA GLN A 31 10.41 22.98 -14.77
C GLN A 31 9.44 22.14 -15.60
N TRP A 32 8.57 22.81 -16.36
CA TRP A 32 7.71 22.14 -17.32
C TRP A 32 8.55 21.57 -18.47
N ILE A 33 8.29 20.32 -18.84
CA ILE A 33 8.99 19.60 -19.89
C ILE A 33 8.00 19.10 -20.94
N ASP A 34 8.54 18.75 -22.12
CA ASP A 34 7.77 18.07 -23.14
C ASP A 34 7.43 16.65 -22.69
N CYS A 35 6.14 16.33 -22.60
CA CYS A 35 5.67 15.00 -22.22
C CYS A 35 6.15 13.90 -23.19
N GLU A 36 6.34 14.20 -24.47
CA GLU A 36 6.87 13.23 -25.44
C GLU A 36 8.27 12.73 -25.05
N SER A 37 9.03 13.54 -24.30
CA SER A 37 10.37 13.17 -23.80
C SER A 37 10.35 12.33 -22.52
N SER A 38 9.17 12.04 -21.95
CA SER A 38 9.02 11.36 -20.66
C SER A 38 7.77 10.48 -20.64
N VAL A 39 7.59 9.67 -21.69
CA VAL A 39 6.51 8.68 -21.78
C VAL A 39 6.72 7.58 -20.73
N PRO A 40 5.75 7.36 -19.81
CA PRO A 40 5.85 6.35 -18.76
C PRO A 40 5.98 4.92 -19.31
N GLN A 41 6.68 4.04 -18.59
CA GLN A 41 6.89 2.63 -18.94
C GLN A 41 5.58 1.87 -19.21
N PRO A 42 4.50 1.99 -18.39
CA PRO A 42 3.23 1.31 -18.66
C PRO A 42 2.59 1.68 -20.01
N LEU A 43 2.94 2.83 -20.57
CA LEU A 43 2.42 3.32 -21.85
C LEU A 43 3.37 3.03 -23.02
N GLN A 44 4.54 2.44 -22.76
CA GLN A 44 5.45 2.05 -23.84
C GLN A 44 4.85 0.89 -24.64
N GLY A 45 4.75 1.08 -25.95
CA GLY A 45 4.09 0.13 -26.85
C GLY A 45 2.57 0.31 -26.95
N VAL A 46 1.96 1.19 -26.16
CA VAL A 46 0.60 1.66 -26.39
C VAL A 46 0.58 2.65 -27.56
N ALA A 47 -0.40 2.54 -28.44
CA ALA A 47 -0.55 3.46 -29.56
C ALA A 47 -1.01 4.85 -29.05
N LEU A 48 -0.07 5.78 -28.96
CA LEU A 48 -0.33 7.16 -28.57
C LEU A 48 -0.84 7.99 -29.76
N PRO A 49 -1.67 9.03 -29.53
CA PRO A 49 -2.09 9.94 -30.58
C PRO A 49 -0.89 10.70 -31.17
N THR A 50 -0.99 11.12 -32.43
CA THR A 50 0.06 11.90 -33.12
C THR A 50 0.33 13.25 -32.46
N THR A 51 -0.62 13.76 -31.69
CA THR A 51 -0.45 14.96 -30.88
C THR A 51 -1.03 14.67 -29.51
N LEU A 52 -0.20 14.82 -28.48
CA LEU A 52 -0.66 14.63 -27.11
C LEU A 52 -1.70 15.69 -26.74
N PRO A 53 -2.69 15.36 -25.88
CA PRO A 53 -3.68 16.31 -25.41
C PRO A 53 -3.03 17.53 -24.78
N SER A 54 -3.52 18.73 -25.09
CA SER A 54 -3.01 19.98 -24.49
C SER A 54 -3.28 20.08 -22.98
N THR A 55 -4.12 19.21 -22.44
CA THR A 55 -4.41 19.06 -21.01
C THR A 55 -3.38 18.20 -20.29
N LEU A 56 -2.48 17.52 -21.00
CA LEU A 56 -1.41 16.73 -20.39
C LEU A 56 -0.18 17.62 -20.17
N HIS A 57 0.30 17.67 -18.93
CA HIS A 57 1.49 18.43 -18.56
C HIS A 57 2.47 17.56 -17.78
N CYS A 58 3.75 17.65 -18.12
CA CYS A 58 4.82 16.93 -17.44
C CYS A 58 5.80 17.94 -16.86
N GLY A 59 6.29 17.69 -15.66
CA GLY A 59 7.10 18.65 -14.93
C GLY A 59 8.12 18.02 -14.02
N ARG A 60 9.07 18.85 -13.59
CA ARG A 60 10.05 18.53 -12.57
C ARG A 60 10.07 19.59 -11.48
N LEU A 61 10.34 19.17 -10.25
CA LEU A 61 10.55 20.06 -9.12
C LEU A 61 11.80 19.64 -8.34
N ASP A 62 12.75 20.54 -8.19
CA ASP A 62 13.89 20.33 -7.30
C ASP A 62 13.46 20.58 -5.86
N VAL A 63 13.74 19.63 -4.96
CA VAL A 63 13.40 19.69 -3.53
C VAL A 63 14.60 19.26 -2.68
N PRO A 64 14.63 19.56 -1.36
CA PRO A 64 15.64 19.02 -0.47
C PRO A 64 15.61 17.49 -0.48
N MET A 65 16.79 16.86 -0.46
CA MET A 65 16.90 15.42 -0.19
C MET A 65 16.49 15.15 1.26
N ASP A 66 17.16 15.84 2.19
CA ASP A 66 16.85 15.89 3.62
C ASP A 66 16.19 17.24 3.94
N TYR A 67 14.93 17.20 4.33
CA TYR A 67 14.15 18.40 4.69
C TYR A 67 14.52 18.99 6.06
N SER A 68 15.33 18.31 6.86
CA SER A 68 15.92 18.87 8.09
C SER A 68 17.08 19.83 7.79
N GLN A 69 17.63 19.76 6.58
CA GLN A 69 18.73 20.60 6.12
C GLN A 69 18.26 21.66 5.10
N PRO A 70 18.94 22.81 5.00
CA PRO A 70 18.63 23.80 3.98
C PRO A 70 18.76 23.23 2.56
N PHE A 71 17.90 23.70 1.64
CA PHE A 71 18.02 23.43 0.22
C PHE A 71 19.37 23.93 -0.31
N SER A 72 20.15 23.07 -0.95
CA SER A 72 21.45 23.41 -1.54
C SER A 72 21.82 22.41 -2.63
N THR A 73 22.85 22.70 -3.44
CA THR A 73 23.34 21.77 -4.49
C THR A 73 23.69 20.37 -3.95
N ASN A 74 24.12 20.25 -2.69
CA ASN A 74 24.49 18.98 -2.06
C ASN A 74 23.34 18.32 -1.30
N ASN A 75 22.20 19.01 -1.17
CA ASN A 75 20.99 18.53 -0.50
C ASN A 75 19.80 18.74 -1.44
N LYS A 76 19.84 18.09 -2.60
CA LYS A 76 18.88 18.30 -3.67
C LYS A 76 18.58 16.99 -4.39
N ILE A 77 17.29 16.72 -4.57
CA ILE A 77 16.78 15.76 -5.54
C ILE A 77 15.79 16.47 -6.48
N THR A 78 15.53 15.86 -7.61
CA THR A 78 14.58 16.28 -8.63
C THR A 78 13.43 15.28 -8.67
N LEU A 79 12.24 15.77 -8.39
CA LEU A 79 11.00 15.02 -8.54
C LEU A 79 10.52 15.11 -9.99
N GLY A 80 9.96 14.03 -10.51
CA GLY A 80 9.21 13.98 -11.76
C GLY A 80 7.73 13.73 -11.49
N PHE A 81 6.88 14.41 -12.26
CA PHE A 81 5.43 14.27 -12.15
C PHE A 81 4.75 14.56 -13.49
N ALA A 82 3.52 14.07 -13.59
CA ALA A 82 2.61 14.42 -14.66
C ALA A 82 1.29 14.96 -14.08
N MET A 83 0.57 15.72 -14.89
CA MET A 83 -0.72 16.28 -14.55
C MET A 83 -1.69 16.22 -15.73
N TYR A 84 -2.95 15.95 -15.42
CA TYR A 84 -4.06 16.40 -16.26
C TYR A 84 -4.53 17.77 -15.75
N ARG A 85 -4.69 18.74 -16.66
CA ARG A 85 -5.06 20.12 -16.34
C ARG A 85 -6.19 20.62 -17.25
N PRO A 86 -7.42 20.78 -16.75
CA PRO A 86 -8.51 21.37 -17.50
C PRO A 86 -8.34 22.90 -17.57
N SER A 87 -9.08 23.58 -18.44
CA SER A 87 -8.97 25.04 -18.59
C SER A 87 -9.42 25.83 -17.34
N ASN A 88 -10.31 25.27 -16.53
CA ASN A 88 -10.86 25.90 -15.33
C ASN A 88 -10.90 24.88 -14.18
N PRO A 89 -9.76 24.56 -13.55
CA PRO A 89 -9.71 23.57 -12.49
C PRO A 89 -10.44 24.05 -11.23
N LYS A 90 -11.19 23.14 -10.58
CA LYS A 90 -11.87 23.38 -9.30
C LYS A 90 -10.93 23.33 -8.09
N GLY A 91 -9.70 22.84 -8.28
CA GLY A 91 -8.71 22.64 -7.24
C GLY A 91 -7.62 21.67 -7.70
N LEU A 92 -6.70 21.34 -6.80
CA LEU A 92 -5.67 20.32 -6.99
C LEU A 92 -6.09 19.01 -6.31
N VAL A 93 -6.09 17.90 -7.06
CA VAL A 93 -6.19 16.53 -6.53
C VAL A 93 -4.87 15.83 -6.81
N ASN A 94 -4.22 15.31 -5.78
CA ASN A 94 -3.07 14.42 -5.94
C ASN A 94 -3.51 12.97 -5.78
N TYR A 95 -3.06 12.11 -6.68
CA TYR A 95 -3.37 10.68 -6.69
C TYR A 95 -2.12 9.86 -6.41
N ASN A 96 -2.25 8.88 -5.51
CA ASN A 96 -1.23 7.88 -5.28
C ASN A 96 -1.86 6.47 -5.21
N PRO A 97 -1.54 5.56 -6.16
CA PRO A 97 -2.12 4.21 -6.21
C PRO A 97 -1.51 3.25 -5.16
N GLY A 98 -0.50 3.68 -4.41
CA GLY A 98 0.30 2.81 -3.57
C GLY A 98 1.36 2.04 -4.36
N GLY A 99 1.49 0.74 -4.09
CA GLY A 99 2.66 -0.08 -4.42
C GLY A 99 3.45 -0.42 -3.15
N PRO A 100 4.28 0.49 -2.60
CA PRO A 100 4.89 1.64 -3.28
C PRO A 100 5.74 1.19 -4.50
N GLY A 101 6.29 2.14 -5.27
CA GLY A 101 7.19 1.83 -6.40
C GLY A 101 6.53 1.74 -7.78
N LEU A 102 5.22 1.98 -7.89
CA LEU A 102 4.55 2.15 -9.18
C LEU A 102 4.98 3.47 -9.86
N GLU A 103 4.94 3.51 -11.18
CA GLU A 103 5.15 4.75 -11.95
C GLU A 103 3.88 5.59 -11.94
N VAL A 104 3.70 6.34 -10.85
CA VAL A 104 2.49 7.12 -10.56
C VAL A 104 2.19 8.13 -11.67
N ALA A 105 3.21 8.72 -12.30
CA ALA A 105 3.01 9.67 -13.40
C ALA A 105 2.17 9.10 -14.55
N SER A 106 2.18 7.77 -14.78
CA SER A 106 1.35 7.11 -15.79
C SER A 106 -0.15 7.34 -15.62
N TYR A 107 -0.64 7.52 -14.38
CA TYR A 107 -2.06 7.72 -14.13
C TYR A 107 -2.54 9.09 -14.66
N ALA A 108 -1.73 10.16 -14.55
CA ALA A 108 -2.12 11.44 -15.16
C ALA A 108 -2.15 11.37 -16.69
N TRP A 109 -1.29 10.55 -17.30
CA TRP A 109 -1.35 10.27 -18.73
C TRP A 109 -2.62 9.51 -19.10
N GLU A 110 -3.01 8.51 -18.32
CA GLU A 110 -4.23 7.74 -18.54
C GLU A 110 -5.48 8.61 -18.46
N VAL A 111 -5.58 9.53 -17.48
CA VAL A 111 -6.66 10.54 -17.43
C VAL A 111 -6.66 11.38 -18.70
N ALA A 112 -5.51 11.94 -19.10
CA ALA A 112 -5.45 12.87 -20.22
C ALA A 112 -5.73 12.21 -21.57
N LEU A 113 -5.30 10.96 -21.74
CA LEU A 113 -5.52 10.16 -22.94
C LEU A 113 -6.87 9.43 -22.94
N ASN A 114 -7.62 9.53 -21.84
CA ASN A 114 -8.88 8.81 -21.64
C ASN A 114 -8.71 7.29 -21.81
N LEU A 115 -7.65 6.74 -21.21
CA LEU A 115 -7.35 5.32 -21.15
C LEU A 115 -7.98 4.74 -19.86
N SER A 116 -8.64 3.60 -20.00
CA SER A 116 -9.76 3.15 -19.17
C SER A 116 -9.48 2.71 -17.72
N SER A 117 -8.25 2.77 -17.21
CA SER A 117 -7.84 2.24 -15.89
C SER A 117 -8.34 3.06 -14.68
N ILE A 118 -8.63 4.34 -14.88
CA ILE A 118 -9.17 5.28 -13.89
C ILE A 118 -10.39 6.03 -14.45
N ALA A 119 -11.05 5.43 -15.45
CA ALA A 119 -12.08 6.09 -16.24
C ALA A 119 -13.42 6.44 -15.56
N PRO A 120 -13.85 5.91 -14.40
CA PRO A 120 -15.12 6.38 -13.84
C PRO A 120 -15.03 7.79 -13.23
N TYR A 121 -13.85 8.43 -13.22
CA TYR A 121 -13.67 9.76 -12.65
C TYR A 121 -13.80 10.92 -13.66
N SER A 122 -14.93 11.00 -14.37
CA SER A 122 -15.25 12.20 -15.17
C SER A 122 -15.15 13.49 -14.33
N GLU A 123 -15.45 13.37 -13.04
CA GLU A 123 -15.41 14.43 -12.04
C GLU A 123 -13.98 14.83 -11.66
N LEU A 124 -12.98 13.93 -11.77
CA LEU A 124 -11.58 14.31 -11.58
C LEU A 124 -11.05 15.14 -12.75
N GLN A 125 -11.68 15.07 -13.91
CA GLN A 125 -11.36 15.94 -15.05
C GLN A 125 -11.78 17.40 -14.82
N ASP A 126 -12.50 17.71 -13.73
CA ASP A 126 -12.74 19.08 -13.31
C ASP A 126 -11.61 19.65 -12.42
N PHE A 127 -10.61 18.84 -12.04
CA PHE A 127 -9.51 19.24 -11.16
C PHE A 127 -8.18 19.22 -11.92
N ASP A 128 -7.21 20.00 -11.44
CA ASP A 128 -5.81 19.71 -11.73
C ASP A 128 -5.48 18.39 -11.03
N PHE A 129 -5.32 17.31 -11.81
CA PHE A 129 -5.01 15.98 -11.32
C PHE A 129 -3.49 15.77 -11.38
N LEU A 130 -2.85 15.70 -10.22
CA LEU A 130 -1.41 15.50 -10.04
C LEU A 130 -1.11 14.03 -9.77
N ALA A 131 -0.10 13.52 -10.45
CA ALA A 131 0.45 12.18 -10.23
C ALA A 131 1.98 12.28 -10.22
N MET A 132 2.57 12.09 -9.03
CA MET A 132 4.01 12.26 -8.80
C MET A 132 4.63 10.90 -8.51
N ASP A 133 5.66 10.53 -9.27
CA ASP A 133 6.50 9.38 -8.93
C ASP A 133 7.16 9.64 -7.57
N VAL A 134 7.07 8.71 -6.63
CA VAL A 134 7.67 8.91 -5.32
C VAL A 134 9.19 8.94 -5.46
N ARG A 135 9.86 9.75 -4.63
CA ARG A 135 11.32 9.88 -4.64
C ARG A 135 12.03 8.53 -4.58
N GLY A 136 13.14 8.39 -5.29
CA GLY A 136 13.85 7.12 -5.42
C GLY A 136 13.27 6.18 -6.48
N THR A 137 12.21 6.57 -7.20
CA THR A 137 11.54 5.74 -8.21
C THR A 137 11.34 6.49 -9.52
N HIS A 138 11.33 5.75 -10.63
CA HIS A 138 10.96 6.22 -11.97
C HIS A 138 11.55 7.58 -12.35
N THR A 139 10.72 8.61 -12.55
CA THR A 139 11.19 9.94 -12.97
C THR A 139 11.65 10.83 -11.82
N SER A 140 11.48 10.39 -10.57
CA SER A 140 11.84 11.11 -9.34
C SER A 140 13.13 10.57 -8.72
N ASN A 141 14.27 10.99 -9.26
CA ASN A 141 15.61 10.60 -8.77
C ASN A 141 15.71 9.09 -8.45
N PRO A 142 15.54 8.20 -9.44
CA PRO A 142 15.49 6.77 -9.21
C PRO A 142 16.79 6.27 -8.56
N LEU A 143 16.66 5.36 -7.58
CA LEU A 143 17.84 4.70 -7.01
C LEU A 143 18.49 3.79 -8.05
N ASN A 144 19.81 3.76 -8.05
CA ASN A 144 20.60 2.87 -8.89
C ASN A 144 21.04 1.69 -8.03
N CYS A 145 20.37 0.55 -8.18
CA CYS A 145 20.60 -0.64 -7.38
C CYS A 145 20.77 -1.88 -8.28
N THR A 146 21.54 -2.87 -7.82
CA THR A 146 21.77 -4.12 -8.54
C THR A 146 20.84 -5.21 -8.02
N LEU A 147 19.96 -5.75 -8.87
CA LEU A 147 18.96 -6.76 -8.50
C LEU A 147 19.46 -8.21 -8.52
N GLU A 148 20.67 -8.48 -9.04
CA GLU A 148 21.14 -9.83 -9.40
C GLU A 148 21.02 -10.88 -8.28
N ASP A 149 21.34 -10.49 -7.04
CA ASP A 149 21.30 -11.39 -5.89
C ASP A 149 19.97 -11.32 -5.09
N LEU A 150 19.06 -10.40 -5.45
CA LEU A 150 17.81 -10.23 -4.70
C LEU A 150 16.84 -11.35 -5.06
N VAL A 151 16.40 -12.09 -4.05
CA VAL A 151 15.35 -13.10 -4.16
C VAL A 151 14.42 -12.93 -2.97
N ILE A 152 13.11 -12.92 -3.23
CA ILE A 152 12.11 -13.00 -2.17
C ILE A 152 11.73 -14.47 -2.01
N PRO A 153 12.12 -15.15 -0.92
CA PRO A 153 11.84 -16.57 -0.74
C PRO A 153 10.37 -16.83 -0.37
N SER A 154 9.87 -18.01 -0.74
CA SER A 154 8.55 -18.52 -0.35
C SER A 154 8.48 -18.98 1.11
N SER A 155 9.62 -19.38 1.69
CA SER A 155 9.71 -19.90 3.05
C SER A 155 10.20 -18.83 4.03
N PHE A 156 9.75 -18.95 5.28
CA PHE A 156 10.27 -18.15 6.39
C PHE A 156 11.31 -18.91 7.22
N PRO A 157 12.36 -18.23 7.71
CA PRO A 157 13.45 -18.84 8.46
C PRO A 157 12.97 -19.49 9.76
N THR A 158 13.59 -20.62 10.12
CA THR A 158 13.26 -21.45 11.29
C THR A 158 14.38 -21.56 12.31
N ASN A 159 15.53 -20.92 12.04
CA ASN A 159 16.66 -20.80 12.95
C ASN A 159 17.47 -19.55 12.61
N GLU A 160 18.47 -19.24 13.46
CA GLU A 160 19.32 -18.05 13.32
C GLU A 160 20.06 -18.00 11.98
N ALA A 161 20.66 -19.11 11.55
CA ALA A 161 21.44 -19.15 10.31
C ALA A 161 20.56 -18.91 9.07
N GLU A 162 19.34 -19.46 9.07
CA GLU A 162 18.35 -19.17 8.03
C GLU A 162 17.88 -17.72 8.08
N PHE A 163 17.71 -17.11 9.26
CA PHE A 163 17.30 -15.72 9.39
C PHE A 163 18.37 -14.75 8.87
N GLU A 164 19.64 -15.01 9.18
CA GLU A 164 20.75 -14.26 8.60
C GLU A 164 20.80 -14.39 7.07
N ALA A 165 20.61 -15.61 6.55
CA ALA A 165 20.55 -15.87 5.10
C ALA A 165 19.33 -15.23 4.43
N TYR A 166 18.19 -15.15 5.12
CA TYR A 166 16.97 -14.51 4.65
C TYR A 166 17.16 -13.00 4.40
N GLN A 167 17.95 -12.34 5.26
CA GLN A 167 18.24 -10.91 5.15
C GLN A 167 19.41 -10.56 4.23
N ALA A 168 20.32 -11.51 3.97
CA ALA A 168 21.54 -11.26 3.22
C ALA A 168 21.29 -10.68 1.81
N PRO A 169 20.32 -11.16 1.01
CA PRO A 169 19.98 -10.55 -0.28
C PRO A 169 19.61 -9.07 -0.18
N VAL A 170 18.84 -8.69 0.86
CA VAL A 170 18.43 -7.30 1.09
C VAL A 170 19.62 -6.44 1.51
N LYS A 171 20.55 -6.98 2.33
CA LYS A 171 21.80 -6.29 2.70
C LYS A 171 22.64 -5.97 1.46
N THR A 172 22.82 -6.95 0.57
CA THR A 172 23.56 -6.76 -0.69
C THR A 172 22.86 -5.75 -1.60
N TYR A 173 21.55 -5.87 -1.76
CA TYR A 173 20.74 -4.95 -2.56
C TYR A 173 20.85 -3.51 -2.03
N ALA A 174 20.65 -3.31 -0.71
CA ALA A 174 20.75 -2.01 -0.07
C ALA A 174 22.15 -1.39 -0.21
N GLN A 175 23.21 -2.20 -0.06
CA GLN A 175 24.59 -1.72 -0.24
C GLN A 175 24.82 -1.26 -1.68
N SER A 176 24.32 -1.99 -2.67
CA SER A 176 24.41 -1.56 -4.08
C SER A 176 23.70 -0.22 -4.32
N CYS A 177 22.54 0.00 -3.67
CA CYS A 177 21.86 1.29 -3.73
C CYS A 177 22.72 2.41 -3.14
N ILE A 178 23.36 2.17 -1.99
CA ILE A 178 24.22 3.13 -1.29
C ILE A 178 25.44 3.52 -2.14
N ASP A 179 26.03 2.53 -2.81
CA ASP A 179 27.27 2.71 -3.56
C ASP A 179 27.03 3.40 -4.91
N HIS A 180 25.87 3.18 -5.53
CA HIS A 180 25.63 3.60 -6.92
C HIS A 180 24.60 4.74 -7.08
N SER A 181 23.78 5.04 -6.07
CA SER A 181 22.75 6.08 -6.15
C SER A 181 23.30 7.49 -5.94
N THR A 182 22.70 8.48 -6.60
CA THR A 182 23.09 9.89 -6.46
C THR A 182 21.87 10.79 -6.26
N PRO A 183 21.97 11.86 -5.44
CA PRO A 183 23.13 12.26 -4.63
C PRO A 183 23.45 11.27 -3.49
N GLN A 184 24.69 11.31 -2.98
CA GLN A 184 25.10 10.42 -1.89
C GLN A 184 24.18 10.61 -0.67
N GLY A 185 23.73 9.51 -0.08
CA GLY A 185 22.86 9.51 1.10
C GLY A 185 21.37 9.49 0.80
N ILE A 186 20.95 9.61 -0.48
CA ILE A 186 19.52 9.58 -0.86
C ILE A 186 18.78 8.34 -0.34
N VAL A 187 19.48 7.20 -0.23
CA VAL A 187 18.91 5.92 0.24
C VAL A 187 18.30 6.03 1.65
N ALA A 188 18.74 6.99 2.47
CA ALA A 188 18.18 7.24 3.80
C ALA A 188 16.94 8.17 3.81
N HIS A 189 16.53 8.68 2.64
CA HIS A 189 15.54 9.76 2.51
C HIS A 189 14.48 9.47 1.43
N VAL A 190 14.14 8.20 1.18
CA VAL A 190 13.10 7.77 0.21
C VAL A 190 11.81 7.27 0.88
N GLY A 191 11.62 7.60 2.15
CA GLY A 191 10.47 7.19 2.96
C GLY A 191 9.20 7.98 2.68
N THR A 192 8.10 7.57 3.31
CA THR A 192 6.80 8.22 3.21
C THR A 192 6.78 9.60 3.85
N ALA A 193 7.50 9.80 4.96
CA ALA A 193 7.58 11.09 5.66
C ALA A 193 8.17 12.20 4.78
N GLU A 194 9.18 11.86 4.00
CA GLU A 194 9.81 12.66 2.98
C GLU A 194 8.90 12.90 1.77
N THR A 195 8.22 11.86 1.28
CA THR A 195 7.28 11.94 0.16
C THR A 195 6.10 12.88 0.46
N ALA A 196 5.59 12.87 1.70
CA ALA A 196 4.54 13.81 2.11
C ALA A 196 4.99 15.28 2.03
N GLN A 197 6.27 15.57 2.24
CA GLN A 197 6.80 16.94 2.07
C GLN A 197 6.96 17.34 0.61
N ASP A 198 7.24 16.37 -0.27
CA ASP A 198 7.31 16.61 -1.71
C ASP A 198 5.96 17.02 -2.27
N TRP A 199 4.89 16.33 -1.86
CA TRP A 199 3.54 16.72 -2.22
C TRP A 199 3.17 18.13 -1.75
N ASP A 200 3.60 18.52 -0.54
CA ASP A 200 3.35 19.88 -0.05
C ASP A 200 4.16 20.93 -0.81
N SER A 201 5.40 20.61 -1.20
CA SER A 201 6.24 21.46 -2.04
C SER A 201 5.64 21.64 -3.45
N LEU A 202 5.09 20.57 -4.04
CA LEU A 202 4.37 20.66 -5.31
C LEU A 202 3.08 21.48 -5.19
N ARG A 203 2.28 21.26 -4.15
CA ARG A 203 1.08 22.07 -3.88
C ARG A 203 1.43 23.56 -3.82
N GLU A 204 2.46 23.91 -3.05
CA GLU A 204 2.94 25.29 -2.90
C GLU A 204 3.44 25.86 -4.23
N ALA A 205 4.28 25.12 -4.97
CA ALA A 205 4.82 25.56 -6.25
C ALA A 205 3.75 25.69 -7.36
N LEU A 206 2.68 24.91 -7.29
CA LEU A 206 1.51 25.01 -8.16
C LEU A 206 0.56 26.16 -7.77
N GLY A 207 0.76 26.77 -6.58
CA GLY A 207 0.00 27.93 -6.12
C GLY A 207 -1.37 27.60 -5.50
N TYR A 208 -1.57 26.37 -5.02
CA TYR A 208 -2.82 25.96 -4.38
C TYR A 208 -2.74 26.09 -2.86
N ASP A 209 -3.75 26.66 -2.20
CA ASP A 209 -3.79 26.74 -0.73
C ASP A 209 -3.97 25.37 -0.07
N LYS A 210 -4.76 24.50 -0.71
CA LYS A 210 -5.08 23.15 -0.23
C LYS A 210 -4.90 22.13 -1.33
N MET A 211 -4.57 20.91 -0.93
CA MET A 211 -4.53 19.74 -1.79
C MET A 211 -5.71 18.83 -1.44
N HIS A 212 -6.41 18.29 -2.43
CA HIS A 212 -7.26 17.10 -2.28
C HIS A 212 -6.41 15.87 -2.55
N PHE A 213 -6.75 14.73 -1.98
CA PHE A 213 -5.92 13.54 -2.08
C PHE A 213 -6.76 12.29 -2.27
N ILE A 214 -6.27 11.42 -3.14
CA ILE A 214 -6.80 10.08 -3.33
C ILE A 214 -5.62 9.13 -3.14
N GLY A 215 -5.64 8.36 -2.06
CA GLY A 215 -4.63 7.37 -1.74
C GLY A 215 -5.22 5.98 -1.75
N LEU A 216 -4.55 5.04 -2.42
CA LEU A 216 -4.84 3.62 -2.36
C LEU A 216 -3.68 2.89 -1.67
N SER A 217 -3.97 1.90 -0.81
CA SER A 217 -2.95 1.01 -0.25
C SER A 217 -1.84 1.80 0.48
N ALA A 218 -0.57 1.58 0.18
CA ALA A 218 0.54 2.38 0.71
C ALA A 218 0.41 3.90 0.51
N GLY A 219 -0.35 4.36 -0.49
CA GLY A 219 -0.68 5.77 -0.67
C GLY A 219 -1.49 6.34 0.50
N THR A 220 -2.24 5.51 1.23
CA THR A 220 -3.02 5.92 2.41
C THR A 220 -2.13 6.30 3.59
N ALA A 221 -1.05 5.55 3.85
CA ALA A 221 -0.06 5.90 4.86
C ALA A 221 0.57 7.28 4.58
N GLY A 222 0.86 7.56 3.30
CA GLY A 222 1.29 8.88 2.85
C GLY A 222 0.24 9.96 3.05
N GLY A 223 -1.02 9.69 2.69
CA GLY A 223 -2.14 10.62 2.88
C GLY A 223 -2.35 10.98 4.36
N ILE A 224 -2.32 9.99 5.26
CA ILE A 224 -2.42 10.19 6.72
C ILE A 224 -1.22 11.01 7.22
N THR A 225 -0.01 10.67 6.77
CA THR A 225 1.21 11.41 7.11
C THR A 225 1.14 12.87 6.67
N TYR A 226 0.65 13.14 5.46
CA TYR A 226 0.43 14.49 4.96
C TYR A 226 -0.60 15.23 5.82
N ALA A 227 -1.75 14.61 6.09
CA ALA A 227 -2.83 15.23 6.83
C ALA A 227 -2.44 15.57 8.28
N SER A 228 -1.66 14.70 8.91
CA SER A 228 -1.12 14.94 10.25
C SER A 228 -0.07 16.05 10.27
N LYS A 229 0.80 16.12 9.25
CA LYS A 229 1.91 17.08 9.19
C LYS A 229 1.52 18.47 8.70
N PHE A 230 0.53 18.56 7.80
CA PHE A 230 0.09 19.78 7.16
C PHE A 230 -1.44 19.98 7.26
N PRO A 231 -2.03 19.93 8.47
CA PRO A 231 -3.49 19.89 8.66
C PRO A 231 -4.22 21.08 8.03
N GLN A 232 -3.57 22.26 7.98
CA GLN A 232 -4.13 23.47 7.37
C GLN A 232 -4.20 23.41 5.83
N ASN A 233 -3.39 22.54 5.20
CA ASN A 233 -3.31 22.37 3.75
C ASN A 233 -4.21 21.22 3.24
N VAL A 234 -4.92 20.53 4.16
CA VAL A 234 -5.81 19.42 3.84
C VAL A 234 -7.12 19.92 3.24
N GLY A 235 -7.46 19.39 2.07
CA GLY A 235 -8.76 19.51 1.42
C GLY A 235 -9.60 18.25 1.62
N ARG A 236 -10.04 17.61 0.53
CA ARG A 236 -10.88 16.40 0.54
C ARG A 236 -9.98 15.18 0.35
N PHE A 237 -9.87 14.33 1.36
CA PHE A 237 -9.00 13.16 1.35
C PHE A 237 -9.84 11.88 1.32
N VAL A 238 -9.71 11.12 0.24
CA VAL A 238 -10.19 9.73 0.15
C VAL A 238 -8.98 8.82 0.34
N LEU A 239 -9.09 7.92 1.30
CA LEU A 239 -8.08 6.91 1.59
C LEU A 239 -8.77 5.56 1.47
N ASP A 240 -8.35 4.75 0.52
CA ASP A 240 -8.95 3.45 0.21
C ASP A 240 -7.91 2.35 0.43
N ALA A 241 -8.32 1.24 1.06
CA ALA A 241 -7.41 0.14 1.41
C ALA A 241 -6.30 0.62 2.39
N ILE A 242 -6.69 0.87 3.64
CA ILE A 242 -5.90 1.64 4.61
C ILE A 242 -4.69 0.90 5.16
N ILE A 243 -3.52 1.56 5.18
CA ILE A 243 -2.33 1.22 5.98
C ILE A 243 -2.16 2.28 7.08
N PRO A 244 -2.53 1.97 8.34
CA PRO A 244 -2.50 2.95 9.42
C PRO A 244 -1.10 3.10 10.03
N PRO A 245 -0.60 4.33 10.22
CA PRO A 245 0.45 4.60 11.18
C PRO A 245 -0.02 4.28 12.61
N GLY A 246 0.85 3.79 13.48
CA GLY A 246 0.54 3.55 14.89
C GLY A 246 0.16 2.12 15.25
N ILE A 247 -0.19 1.28 14.26
CA ILE A 247 -0.52 -0.13 14.50
C ILE A 247 0.74 -0.98 14.68
N SER A 248 0.70 -1.98 15.56
CA SER A 248 1.86 -2.85 15.80
C SER A 248 2.10 -3.82 14.64
N ASN A 249 3.37 -4.24 14.46
CA ASN A 249 3.71 -5.28 13.49
C ASN A 249 2.92 -6.58 13.70
N LEU A 250 2.74 -6.98 14.96
CA LEU A 250 1.99 -8.18 15.30
C LEU A 250 0.51 -8.05 14.87
N ASP A 251 -0.12 -6.90 15.09
CA ASP A 251 -1.52 -6.69 14.73
C ASP A 251 -1.73 -6.59 13.20
N LEU A 252 -0.78 -5.98 12.49
CA LEU A 252 -0.76 -6.00 11.01
C LEU A 252 -0.78 -7.44 10.50
N ILE A 253 0.21 -8.23 10.91
CA ILE A 253 0.39 -9.62 10.43
C ILE A 253 -0.78 -10.51 10.87
N THR A 254 -1.24 -10.35 12.11
CA THR A 254 -2.40 -11.07 12.66
C THR A 254 -3.66 -10.82 11.81
N SER A 255 -3.88 -9.57 11.39
CA SER A 255 -5.04 -9.22 10.57
C SER A 255 -4.92 -9.78 9.15
N GLN A 256 -3.73 -9.79 8.53
CA GLN A 256 -3.54 -10.43 7.21
C GLN A 256 -3.78 -11.94 7.26
N ILE A 257 -3.34 -12.62 8.33
CA ILE A 257 -3.61 -14.04 8.52
C ILE A 257 -5.12 -14.29 8.65
N LYS A 258 -5.84 -13.47 9.42
CA LYS A 258 -7.29 -13.56 9.54
C LYS A 258 -7.99 -13.30 8.20
N ALA A 259 -7.55 -12.31 7.42
CA ALA A 259 -8.08 -12.03 6.10
C ALA A 259 -7.84 -13.20 5.13
N ALA A 260 -6.65 -13.80 5.12
CA ALA A 260 -6.35 -14.99 4.33
C ALA A 260 -7.23 -16.19 4.72
N ASN A 261 -7.46 -16.40 6.02
CA ASN A 261 -8.39 -17.42 6.51
C ASN A 261 -9.82 -17.16 6.01
N ARG A 262 -10.28 -15.90 6.01
CA ARG A 262 -11.59 -15.53 5.46
C ARG A 262 -11.65 -15.79 3.96
N LEU A 263 -10.64 -15.42 3.19
CA LEU A 263 -10.62 -15.64 1.74
C LEU A 263 -10.67 -17.12 1.34
N LEU A 264 -10.12 -18.02 2.16
CA LEU A 264 -10.33 -19.45 1.93
C LEU A 264 -11.81 -19.86 2.06
N LEU A 265 -12.54 -19.26 3.01
CA LEU A 265 -13.99 -19.44 3.13
C LEU A 265 -14.75 -18.78 1.98
N ARG A 266 -14.23 -17.68 1.42
CA ARG A 266 -14.79 -16.99 0.25
C ARG A 266 -14.65 -17.83 -1.02
N ALA A 267 -13.50 -18.45 -1.23
CA ALA A 267 -13.29 -19.41 -2.32
C ALA A 267 -14.21 -20.64 -2.21
N ASP A 268 -14.47 -21.12 -0.99
CA ASP A 268 -15.46 -22.16 -0.72
C ASP A 268 -16.88 -21.69 -1.03
N ALA A 269 -17.25 -20.49 -0.57
CA ALA A 269 -18.55 -19.89 -0.86
C ALA A 269 -18.79 -19.73 -2.37
N TYR A 270 -17.79 -19.25 -3.11
CA TYR A 270 -17.82 -19.20 -4.57
C TYR A 270 -18.11 -20.58 -5.18
N CYS A 271 -17.35 -21.60 -4.76
CA CYS A 271 -17.48 -22.96 -5.27
C CYS A 271 -18.86 -23.59 -5.03
N ILE A 272 -19.54 -23.24 -3.93
CA ILE A 272 -20.90 -23.72 -3.63
C ILE A 272 -21.90 -23.23 -4.69
N TYR A 273 -21.72 -22.03 -5.24
CA TYR A 273 -22.65 -21.43 -6.18
C TYR A 273 -22.24 -21.59 -7.65
N ASP A 274 -20.97 -21.90 -7.92
CA ASP A 274 -20.48 -22.17 -9.27
C ASP A 274 -20.48 -23.69 -9.59
N PRO A 275 -21.36 -24.17 -10.49
CA PRO A 275 -21.42 -25.58 -10.86
C PRO A 275 -20.19 -26.06 -11.65
N THR A 276 -19.33 -25.16 -12.14
CA THR A 276 -18.07 -25.51 -12.82
C THR A 276 -16.93 -25.75 -11.84
N CYS A 277 -17.07 -25.35 -10.57
CA CYS A 277 -16.07 -25.60 -9.55
C CYS A 277 -15.88 -27.11 -9.31
N PRO A 278 -14.63 -27.65 -9.30
CA PRO A 278 -14.38 -29.08 -9.10
C PRO A 278 -14.87 -29.65 -7.76
N PHE A 279 -15.09 -28.80 -6.76
CA PHE A 279 -15.54 -29.20 -5.43
C PHE A 279 -17.02 -28.92 -5.17
N HIS A 280 -17.75 -28.37 -6.16
CA HIS A 280 -19.14 -27.96 -6.03
C HIS A 280 -20.05 -29.05 -5.43
N SER A 281 -19.95 -30.29 -5.95
CA SER A 281 -20.75 -31.43 -5.50
C SER A 281 -20.49 -31.87 -4.07
N ASN A 282 -19.36 -31.45 -3.48
CA ASN A 282 -18.95 -31.84 -2.13
C ASN A 282 -19.50 -30.87 -1.07
N GLY A 283 -20.05 -29.73 -1.49
CA GLY A 283 -20.72 -28.76 -0.63
C GLY A 283 -19.77 -27.93 0.22
N LYS A 284 -20.36 -27.26 1.22
CA LYS A 284 -19.68 -26.31 2.11
C LYS A 284 -18.51 -26.96 2.86
N GLY A 285 -17.36 -26.29 2.84
CA GLY A 285 -16.10 -26.69 3.48
C GLY A 285 -15.20 -27.55 2.60
N SER A 286 -15.61 -27.87 1.37
CA SER A 286 -14.87 -28.75 0.48
C SER A 286 -13.58 -28.11 -0.06
N VAL A 287 -13.57 -26.80 -0.35
CA VAL A 287 -12.36 -26.08 -0.77
C VAL A 287 -11.39 -25.94 0.41
N VAL A 288 -11.91 -25.68 1.61
CA VAL A 288 -11.11 -25.65 2.84
C VAL A 288 -10.40 -26.98 3.08
N GLN A 289 -11.14 -28.09 2.93
CA GLN A 289 -10.58 -29.44 3.06
C GLN A 289 -9.56 -29.73 1.95
N ALA A 290 -9.86 -29.36 0.70
CA ALA A 290 -8.94 -29.54 -0.42
C ALA A 290 -7.61 -28.81 -0.20
N PHE A 291 -7.65 -27.56 0.28
CA PHE A 291 -6.43 -26.82 0.63
C PHE A 291 -5.65 -27.53 1.74
N SER A 292 -6.33 -27.99 2.80
CA SER A 292 -5.69 -28.75 3.87
C SER A 292 -5.01 -30.03 3.35
N ASP A 293 -5.68 -30.79 2.49
CA ASP A 293 -5.15 -32.02 1.89
C ASP A 293 -3.94 -31.74 1.00
N VAL A 294 -3.97 -30.65 0.22
CA VAL A 294 -2.82 -30.20 -0.57
C VAL A 294 -1.63 -29.86 0.32
N LEU A 295 -1.83 -29.11 1.41
CA LEU A 295 -0.75 -28.81 2.36
C LEU A 295 -0.18 -30.09 2.99
N GLN A 296 -1.03 -31.06 3.36
CA GLN A 296 -0.57 -32.34 3.91
C GLN A 296 0.22 -33.18 2.89
N GLN A 297 -0.20 -33.21 1.62
CA GLN A 297 0.55 -33.89 0.56
C GLN A 297 1.92 -33.23 0.32
N ALA A 298 1.98 -31.90 0.31
CA ALA A 298 3.24 -31.16 0.19
C ALA A 298 4.18 -31.40 1.37
N LEU A 299 3.65 -31.40 2.60
CA LEU A 299 4.41 -31.73 3.82
C LEU A 299 4.96 -33.15 3.80
N ALA A 300 4.21 -34.10 3.23
CA ALA A 300 4.65 -35.49 3.07
C ALA A 300 5.66 -35.69 1.92
N GLY A 301 5.97 -34.65 1.13
CA GLY A 301 6.84 -34.72 -0.04
C GLY A 301 6.17 -35.34 -1.28
N ASN A 302 4.84 -35.48 -1.28
CA ASN A 302 4.06 -36.06 -2.38
C ASN A 302 3.62 -35.00 -3.40
N SER A 303 4.54 -34.10 -3.77
CA SER A 303 4.20 -32.84 -4.44
C SER A 303 5.09 -32.47 -5.63
N SER A 304 5.76 -33.46 -6.24
CA SER A 304 6.64 -33.26 -7.40
C SER A 304 7.68 -32.13 -7.21
N GLY A 305 8.17 -31.94 -5.98
CA GLY A 305 9.17 -30.93 -5.63
C GLY A 305 8.61 -29.57 -5.20
N VAL A 306 7.29 -29.35 -5.26
CA VAL A 306 6.64 -28.13 -4.72
C VAL A 306 6.55 -28.24 -3.20
N THR A 307 7.18 -27.33 -2.46
CA THR A 307 7.17 -27.38 -1.00
C THR A 307 5.86 -26.84 -0.42
N VAL A 308 5.58 -27.13 0.86
CA VAL A 308 4.41 -26.55 1.54
C VAL A 308 4.47 -25.01 1.56
N ASP A 309 5.66 -24.44 1.67
CA ASP A 309 5.84 -22.99 1.68
C ASP A 309 5.67 -22.39 0.28
N ASP A 310 6.03 -23.12 -0.78
CA ASP A 310 5.70 -22.72 -2.15
C ASP A 310 4.18 -22.66 -2.36
N VAL A 311 3.43 -23.65 -1.87
CA VAL A 311 1.97 -23.64 -1.94
C VAL A 311 1.41 -22.42 -1.22
N ARG A 312 1.86 -22.15 0.02
CA ARG A 312 1.38 -21.02 0.82
C ARG A 312 1.68 -19.68 0.16
N ALA A 313 2.92 -19.47 -0.30
CA ALA A 313 3.33 -18.26 -0.97
C ALA A 313 2.59 -18.08 -2.31
N ALA A 314 2.45 -19.14 -3.11
CA ALA A 314 1.72 -19.09 -4.37
C ALA A 314 0.24 -18.78 -4.17
N VAL A 315 -0.41 -19.38 -3.17
CA VAL A 315 -1.80 -19.07 -2.81
C VAL A 315 -1.95 -17.63 -2.35
N ASN A 316 -1.12 -17.18 -1.40
CA ASN A 316 -1.20 -15.84 -0.86
C ASN A 316 -0.96 -14.77 -1.94
N ILE A 317 0.12 -14.89 -2.71
CA ILE A 317 0.56 -13.87 -3.68
C ILE A 317 -0.18 -13.99 -5.02
N GLY A 318 -0.36 -15.20 -5.52
CA GLY A 318 -0.82 -15.46 -6.88
C GLY A 318 -2.33 -15.59 -7.04
N TYR A 319 -3.07 -15.89 -5.97
CA TYR A 319 -4.51 -16.17 -6.05
C TYR A 319 -5.39 -15.36 -5.11
N LEU A 320 -4.88 -14.95 -3.94
CA LEU A 320 -5.69 -14.27 -2.92
C LEU A 320 -5.36 -12.79 -2.75
N SER A 321 -4.18 -12.34 -3.17
CA SER A 321 -3.77 -10.93 -3.07
C SER A 321 -4.29 -10.12 -4.25
N SER A 322 -4.40 -8.80 -4.04
CA SER A 322 -4.92 -7.83 -4.99
C SER A 322 -6.39 -8.13 -5.34
N ASN A 323 -6.65 -8.69 -6.52
CA ASN A 323 -7.99 -9.16 -6.88
C ASN A 323 -7.94 -10.69 -6.81
N PRO A 324 -8.64 -11.33 -5.86
CA PRO A 324 -8.65 -12.78 -5.76
C PRO A 324 -9.10 -13.44 -7.07
N ASP A 325 -8.67 -14.66 -7.35
CA ASP A 325 -9.16 -15.48 -8.49
C ASP A 325 -9.58 -16.84 -7.95
N PHE A 326 -10.82 -16.92 -7.44
CA PHE A 326 -11.36 -18.15 -6.87
C PHE A 326 -11.49 -19.30 -7.89
N PRO A 327 -11.90 -19.08 -9.15
CA PRO A 327 -11.86 -20.13 -10.17
C PRO A 327 -10.47 -20.73 -10.34
N ALA A 328 -9.44 -19.92 -10.57
CA ALA A 328 -8.09 -20.40 -10.79
C ALA A 328 -7.52 -21.07 -9.53
N PHE A 329 -7.79 -20.52 -8.35
CA PHE A 329 -7.41 -21.13 -7.07
C PHE A 329 -8.01 -22.53 -6.90
N ASN A 330 -9.32 -22.67 -7.10
CA ASN A 330 -10.01 -23.95 -6.97
C ASN A 330 -9.50 -24.98 -7.99
N LEU A 331 -9.21 -24.54 -9.22
CA LEU A 331 -8.58 -25.39 -10.24
C LEU A 331 -7.15 -25.81 -9.86
N ALA A 332 -6.36 -24.92 -9.26
CA ALA A 332 -5.01 -25.22 -8.81
C ALA A 332 -4.99 -26.28 -7.70
N LEU A 333 -5.91 -26.19 -6.72
CA LEU A 333 -6.08 -27.22 -5.69
C LEU A 333 -6.47 -28.56 -6.30
N HIS A 334 -7.46 -28.55 -7.20
CA HIS A 334 -7.90 -29.78 -7.86
C HIS A 334 -6.77 -30.42 -8.68
N GLY A 335 -6.00 -29.62 -9.40
CA GLY A 335 -4.82 -30.06 -10.15
C GLY A 335 -3.80 -30.75 -9.24
N ALA A 336 -3.46 -30.13 -8.11
CA ALA A 336 -2.49 -30.67 -7.16
C ALA A 336 -2.94 -32.02 -6.56
N LEU A 337 -4.20 -32.13 -6.15
CA LEU A 337 -4.78 -33.38 -5.65
C LEU A 337 -4.79 -34.52 -6.69
N ASN A 338 -4.68 -34.19 -7.99
CA ASN A 338 -4.56 -35.13 -9.09
C ASN A 338 -3.13 -35.23 -9.66
N GLY A 339 -2.13 -34.72 -8.93
CA GLY A 339 -0.70 -34.85 -9.25
C GLY A 339 -0.12 -33.75 -10.13
N ASN A 340 -0.90 -32.73 -10.53
CA ASN A 340 -0.39 -31.56 -11.25
C ASN A 340 -0.18 -30.37 -10.31
N TRP A 341 1.08 -30.16 -9.90
CA TRP A 341 1.46 -29.15 -8.91
C TRP A 341 1.93 -27.82 -9.52
N SER A 342 1.99 -27.69 -10.86
CA SER A 342 2.61 -26.53 -11.52
C SER A 342 1.95 -25.21 -11.13
N ALA A 343 0.63 -25.20 -10.94
CA ALA A 343 -0.14 -24.01 -10.58
C ALA A 343 0.14 -23.51 -9.15
N LEU A 344 0.71 -24.34 -8.28
CA LEU A 344 1.07 -24.01 -6.90
C LEU A 344 2.58 -23.88 -6.68
N SER A 345 3.37 -23.84 -7.76
CA SER A 345 4.81 -23.62 -7.68
C SER A 345 5.13 -22.13 -7.61
N TYR A 346 5.73 -21.69 -6.51
CA TYR A 346 6.17 -20.30 -6.33
C TYR A 346 7.20 -19.86 -7.37
N ALA A 347 8.01 -20.78 -7.92
CA ALA A 347 9.00 -20.47 -8.95
C ALA A 347 8.37 -19.80 -10.20
N ASN A 348 7.11 -20.11 -10.51
CA ASN A 348 6.39 -19.51 -11.64
C ASN A 348 5.99 -18.04 -11.40
N LEU A 349 5.95 -17.61 -10.14
CA LEU A 349 5.59 -16.24 -9.73
C LEU A 349 6.83 -15.42 -9.35
N ALA A 350 7.87 -16.07 -8.83
CA ALA A 350 9.04 -15.42 -8.27
C ALA A 350 9.75 -14.46 -9.23
N SER A 351 9.80 -14.80 -10.54
CA SER A 351 10.48 -14.01 -11.57
C SER A 351 9.83 -12.65 -11.83
N SER A 352 8.50 -12.54 -11.66
CA SER A 352 7.78 -11.27 -11.77
C SER A 352 7.62 -10.59 -10.41
N TYR A 353 7.48 -11.36 -9.33
CA TYR A 353 7.25 -10.83 -8.00
C TYR A 353 8.48 -10.09 -7.45
N THR A 354 9.68 -10.67 -7.60
CA THR A 354 10.90 -10.12 -7.00
C THR A 354 11.24 -8.72 -7.52
N PRO A 355 11.29 -8.46 -8.84
CA PRO A 355 11.57 -7.11 -9.34
C PRO A 355 10.53 -6.08 -8.90
N ASN A 356 9.25 -6.44 -8.88
CA ASN A 356 8.19 -5.54 -8.42
C ASN A 356 8.35 -5.21 -6.94
N PHE A 357 8.59 -6.22 -6.10
CA PHE A 357 8.81 -6.03 -4.68
C PHE A 357 10.07 -5.20 -4.39
N ALA A 358 11.13 -5.34 -5.20
CA ALA A 358 12.36 -4.56 -5.06
C ALA A 358 12.12 -3.05 -5.17
N THR A 359 11.28 -2.62 -6.11
CA THR A 359 10.93 -1.19 -6.29
C THR A 359 10.19 -0.61 -5.08
N ALA A 360 9.44 -1.45 -4.35
CA ALA A 360 8.74 -1.08 -3.13
C ALA A 360 9.63 -1.15 -1.88
N LEU A 361 10.60 -2.06 -1.88
CA LEU A 361 11.39 -2.46 -0.71
C LEU A 361 12.08 -1.29 -0.02
N GLN A 362 12.65 -0.36 -0.79
CA GLN A 362 13.34 0.80 -0.25
C GLN A 362 12.43 1.68 0.62
N THR A 363 11.22 2.00 0.15
CA THR A 363 10.27 2.84 0.90
C THR A 363 9.67 2.04 2.06
N LEU A 364 9.27 0.78 1.81
CA LEU A 364 8.72 -0.10 2.85
C LEU A 364 9.69 -0.23 4.03
N CYS A 365 10.97 -0.52 3.78
CA CYS A 365 11.94 -0.69 4.87
C CYS A 365 12.34 0.61 5.56
N LEU A 366 12.30 1.75 4.85
CA LEU A 366 12.50 3.07 5.46
C LEU A 366 11.35 3.49 6.36
N ASP A 367 10.12 3.04 6.09
CA ASP A 367 8.97 3.34 6.94
C ASP A 367 8.85 2.35 8.10
N GLN A 368 9.26 1.11 7.87
CA GLN A 368 9.08 -0.02 8.78
C GLN A 368 9.72 0.22 10.15
N HIS A 369 8.94 0.04 11.21
CA HIS A 369 9.49 -0.12 12.55
C HIS A 369 10.08 -1.52 12.74
N ILE A 370 11.33 -1.59 13.21
CA ILE A 370 12.00 -2.84 13.57
C ILE A 370 12.22 -2.86 15.08
N ASP A 371 11.41 -3.64 15.80
CA ASP A 371 11.48 -3.80 17.25
C ASP A 371 12.70 -4.64 17.68
N ASP A 372 12.70 -5.92 17.28
CA ASP A 372 13.70 -6.93 17.61
C ASP A 372 14.14 -7.63 16.31
N ASN A 373 15.32 -7.24 15.81
CA ASN A 373 15.91 -7.78 14.59
C ASN A 373 16.72 -9.07 14.84
N THR A 374 16.18 -9.99 15.64
CA THR A 374 16.75 -11.31 15.88
C THR A 374 15.80 -12.39 15.40
N PHE A 375 16.31 -13.61 15.18
CA PHE A 375 15.43 -14.74 14.89
C PHE A 375 14.42 -14.97 16.02
N SER A 376 14.80 -14.75 17.28
CA SER A 376 13.87 -14.90 18.42
C SER A 376 12.69 -13.95 18.35
N GLY A 377 12.91 -12.68 17.97
CA GLY A 377 11.83 -11.70 17.80
C GLY A 377 10.91 -12.09 16.63
N PHE A 378 11.50 -12.46 15.50
CA PHE A 378 10.75 -12.91 14.32
C PHE A 378 9.93 -14.19 14.60
N ASP A 379 10.51 -15.17 15.27
CA ASP A 379 9.84 -16.42 15.62
C ASP A 379 8.74 -16.21 16.67
N ALA A 380 8.88 -15.26 17.60
CA ALA A 380 7.82 -14.89 18.53
C ALA A 380 6.56 -14.36 17.83
N ILE A 381 6.74 -13.57 16.75
CA ILE A 381 5.63 -13.15 15.89
C ILE A 381 5.02 -14.38 15.20
N ARG A 382 5.83 -15.24 14.58
CA ARG A 382 5.37 -16.49 13.93
C ARG A 382 4.54 -17.38 14.85
N GLN A 383 5.00 -17.58 16.09
CA GLN A 383 4.29 -18.38 17.10
C GLN A 383 2.97 -17.72 17.53
N SER A 384 2.91 -16.39 17.53
CA SER A 384 1.70 -15.65 17.88
C SER A 384 0.65 -15.75 16.77
N ILE A 385 1.05 -15.63 15.51
CA ILE A 385 0.13 -15.74 14.36
C ILE A 385 -0.39 -17.16 14.17
N ALA A 386 0.42 -18.18 14.48
CA ALA A 386 0.01 -19.58 14.40
C ALA A 386 -1.21 -19.92 15.28
N LYS A 387 -1.48 -19.12 16.32
CA LYS A 387 -2.64 -19.28 17.22
C LYS A 387 -3.96 -18.83 16.57
N VAL A 388 -3.90 -17.95 15.56
CA VAL A 388 -5.06 -17.42 14.84
C VAL A 388 -5.16 -17.95 13.41
N ASP A 389 -4.13 -18.64 12.92
CA ASP A 389 -4.04 -19.20 11.59
C ASP A 389 -4.82 -20.52 11.47
N THR A 390 -6.13 -20.42 11.24
CA THR A 390 -7.01 -21.59 11.16
C THR A 390 -6.84 -22.40 9.88
N ALA A 391 -6.36 -21.78 8.79
CA ALA A 391 -6.14 -22.44 7.50
C ALA A 391 -4.72 -22.96 7.31
N GLN A 392 -3.80 -22.70 8.25
CA GLN A 392 -2.36 -22.96 8.09
C GLN A 392 -1.75 -22.21 6.90
N MET A 393 -2.23 -20.98 6.65
CA MET A 393 -1.71 -20.11 5.60
C MET A 393 -0.24 -19.78 5.86
N SER A 394 0.10 -19.40 7.10
CA SER A 394 1.44 -19.18 7.65
C SER A 394 2.37 -18.22 6.86
N TYR A 395 1.93 -17.75 5.69
CA TYR A 395 2.58 -16.85 4.77
C TYR A 395 1.68 -15.65 4.51
N VAL A 396 2.18 -14.46 4.80
CA VAL A 396 1.56 -13.18 4.46
C VAL A 396 2.63 -12.14 4.21
N GLN A 397 2.34 -11.17 3.33
CA GLN A 397 3.32 -10.21 2.85
C GLN A 397 3.98 -9.37 3.95
N VAL A 398 3.22 -8.92 4.97
CA VAL A 398 3.80 -8.09 6.04
C VAL A 398 4.82 -8.85 6.87
N LEU A 399 4.66 -10.17 7.06
CA LEU A 399 5.68 -10.96 7.75
C LEU A 399 6.98 -11.02 6.94
N SER A 400 6.88 -11.12 5.61
CA SER A 400 8.04 -11.01 4.72
C SER A 400 8.71 -9.64 4.85
N ILE A 401 7.94 -8.54 4.84
CA ILE A 401 8.47 -7.18 5.01
C ILE A 401 9.22 -7.06 6.34
N VAL A 402 8.62 -7.45 7.46
CA VAL A 402 9.25 -7.37 8.79
C VAL A 402 10.55 -8.20 8.85
N GLY A 403 10.56 -9.42 8.30
CA GLY A 403 11.75 -10.27 8.29
C GLY A 403 12.87 -9.75 7.40
N LEU A 404 12.53 -9.28 6.20
CA LEU A 404 13.48 -8.83 5.18
C LEU A 404 14.06 -7.46 5.49
N CYS A 405 13.22 -6.54 6.00
CA CYS A 405 13.64 -5.17 6.22
C CYS A 405 14.71 -5.06 7.30
N GLY A 406 14.87 -6.02 8.21
CA GLY A 406 16.03 -6.05 9.11
C GLY A 406 17.39 -6.17 8.39
N GLY A 407 17.41 -6.50 7.09
CA GLY A 407 18.60 -6.42 6.25
C GLY A 407 18.87 -5.05 5.62
N TRP A 408 17.91 -4.12 5.67
CA TRP A 408 18.07 -2.77 5.15
C TRP A 408 18.69 -1.87 6.24
N PRO A 409 19.61 -0.93 5.93
CA PRO A 409 20.37 -0.21 6.95
C PRO A 409 19.64 0.99 7.58
N TYR A 410 18.50 1.42 7.03
CA TYR A 410 17.75 2.59 7.48
C TYR A 410 16.30 2.22 7.82
N HIS A 411 15.81 2.66 8.98
CA HIS A 411 14.45 2.38 9.42
C HIS A 411 13.77 3.62 9.97
N GLY A 412 12.46 3.60 9.83
CA GLY A 412 11.55 4.57 10.41
C GLY A 412 10.85 3.98 11.62
N ASN A 413 9.71 4.57 11.93
CA ASN A 413 8.83 4.04 12.95
C ASN A 413 7.38 4.18 12.51
N SER A 414 6.92 3.19 11.75
CA SER A 414 5.52 3.05 11.32
C SER A 414 4.54 2.88 12.50
N GLN A 415 5.00 2.55 13.70
CA GLN A 415 4.16 2.37 14.88
C GLN A 415 3.93 3.68 15.66
N ILE A 416 4.30 4.84 15.13
CA ILE A 416 3.92 6.14 15.71
C ILE A 416 2.50 6.51 15.24
N PRO A 417 1.52 6.68 16.17
CA PRO A 417 0.19 7.18 15.84
C PRO A 417 0.24 8.56 15.20
N LEU A 418 -0.53 8.76 14.13
CA LEU A 418 -0.66 10.04 13.43
C LEU A 418 -2.13 10.47 13.40
N PRO A 419 -2.69 10.95 14.53
CA PRO A 419 -4.08 11.37 14.58
C PRO A 419 -4.36 12.52 13.62
N THR A 420 -5.58 12.54 13.08
CA THR A 420 -6.03 13.55 12.12
C THR A 420 -7.40 14.10 12.50
N ASP A 421 -7.57 15.42 12.41
CA ASP A 421 -8.84 16.09 12.71
C ASP A 421 -9.62 16.49 11.46
N ALA A 422 -9.05 16.30 10.26
CA ALA A 422 -9.71 16.68 9.01
C ALA A 422 -10.89 15.75 8.70
N PRO A 423 -12.00 16.25 8.14
CA PRO A 423 -13.02 15.40 7.53
C PRO A 423 -12.43 14.64 6.34
N MET A 424 -12.47 13.32 6.40
CA MET A 424 -11.94 12.42 5.37
C MET A 424 -12.92 11.28 5.10
N LEU A 425 -12.70 10.56 4.00
CA LEU A 425 -13.40 9.33 3.69
C LEU A 425 -12.39 8.18 3.74
N LEU A 426 -12.58 7.26 4.68
CA LEU A 426 -11.82 6.01 4.75
C LEU A 426 -12.64 4.92 4.06
N VAL A 427 -12.02 4.15 3.18
CA VAL A 427 -12.68 3.10 2.40
C VAL A 427 -11.91 1.79 2.56
N THR A 428 -12.66 0.68 2.65
CA THR A 428 -12.11 -0.66 2.84
C THR A 428 -13.09 -1.69 2.29
N ALA A 429 -12.58 -2.85 1.86
CA ALA A 429 -13.41 -4.02 1.59
C ALA A 429 -13.35 -5.03 2.74
N ASP A 430 -14.43 -5.79 2.95
CA ASP A 430 -14.53 -6.76 4.06
C ASP A 430 -13.38 -7.79 4.10
N PHE A 431 -13.02 -8.33 2.93
CA PHE A 431 -12.07 -9.45 2.83
C PHE A 431 -10.76 -9.10 2.10
N ASP A 432 -10.44 -7.81 2.00
CA ASP A 432 -9.14 -7.35 1.48
C ASP A 432 -7.99 -8.02 2.24
N LEU A 433 -7.14 -8.76 1.52
CA LEU A 433 -5.96 -9.42 2.10
C LEU A 433 -4.78 -8.47 2.31
N ASN A 434 -4.57 -7.55 1.37
CA ASN A 434 -3.41 -6.68 1.34
C ASN A 434 -3.50 -5.65 2.46
N THR A 435 -4.69 -5.08 2.63
CA THR A 435 -5.02 -4.14 3.70
C THR A 435 -6.30 -4.57 4.42
N PRO A 436 -6.19 -5.58 5.32
CA PRO A 436 -7.31 -6.10 6.08
C PRO A 436 -8.17 -5.01 6.71
N THR A 437 -9.48 -5.18 6.63
CA THR A 437 -10.44 -4.17 7.05
C THR A 437 -10.31 -3.75 8.53
N GLU A 438 -9.74 -4.61 9.37
CA GLU A 438 -9.35 -4.28 10.74
C GLU A 438 -8.41 -3.06 10.82
N TRP A 439 -7.57 -2.85 9.82
CA TRP A 439 -6.63 -1.72 9.74
C TRP A 439 -7.36 -0.40 9.52
N ALA A 440 -8.36 -0.38 8.62
CA ALA A 440 -9.22 0.79 8.44
C ALA A 440 -10.03 1.10 9.71
N THR A 441 -10.48 0.08 10.44
CA THR A 441 -11.12 0.28 11.76
C THR A 441 -10.16 0.87 12.79
N PHE A 442 -8.92 0.40 12.83
CA PHE A 442 -7.90 0.98 13.70
C PHE A 442 -7.65 2.45 13.35
N GLU A 443 -7.44 2.77 12.06
CA GLU A 443 -7.25 4.17 11.62
C GLU A 443 -8.43 5.05 11.96
N TRP A 444 -9.65 4.54 11.83
CA TRP A 444 -10.85 5.31 12.11
C TRP A 444 -10.94 5.76 13.57
N THR A 445 -10.28 5.05 14.50
CA THR A 445 -10.13 5.52 15.89
C THR A 445 -9.21 6.73 16.05
N GLN A 446 -8.31 6.95 15.08
CA GLN A 446 -7.35 8.06 15.02
C GLN A 446 -7.87 9.24 14.18
N ALA A 447 -8.93 9.03 13.39
CA ALA A 447 -9.55 10.01 12.51
C ALA A 447 -11.04 10.21 12.85
N PRO A 448 -11.38 10.79 14.03
CA PRO A 448 -12.76 10.81 14.55
C PRO A 448 -13.76 11.61 13.69
N ASN A 449 -13.27 12.48 12.80
CA ASN A 449 -14.09 13.26 11.88
C ASN A 449 -14.24 12.60 10.49
N ALA A 450 -13.67 11.42 10.27
CA ALA A 450 -13.81 10.68 9.03
C ALA A 450 -15.11 9.86 9.00
N ALA A 451 -15.65 9.65 7.80
CA ALA A 451 -16.63 8.58 7.56
C ALA A 451 -15.89 7.31 7.11
N LEU A 452 -16.42 6.15 7.45
CA LEU A 452 -15.91 4.84 7.04
C LEU A 452 -16.89 4.19 6.06
N VAL A 453 -16.42 3.89 4.86
CA VAL A 453 -17.15 3.13 3.84
C VAL A 453 -16.58 1.72 3.82
N VAL A 454 -17.44 0.74 4.09
CA VAL A 454 -17.10 -0.69 4.00
C VAL A 454 -17.80 -1.24 2.77
N ARG A 455 -17.04 -1.53 1.72
CA ARG A 455 -17.50 -2.28 0.56
C ARG A 455 -17.61 -3.75 0.91
N HIS A 456 -18.75 -4.37 0.62
CA HIS A 456 -18.88 -5.81 0.79
C HIS A 456 -18.25 -6.51 -0.42
N GLY A 457 -17.19 -7.29 -0.18
CA GLY A 457 -16.42 -7.94 -1.25
C GLY A 457 -14.97 -8.28 -0.85
N ASP A 458 -14.22 -8.76 -1.84
CA ASP A 458 -12.94 -9.46 -1.64
C ASP A 458 -11.70 -8.70 -2.14
N ASP A 459 -11.90 -7.72 -3.02
CA ASP A 459 -10.83 -7.10 -3.79
C ASP A 459 -10.05 -6.06 -2.97
N HIS A 460 -8.79 -5.84 -3.35
CA HIS A 460 -7.95 -4.79 -2.78
C HIS A 460 -8.29 -3.42 -3.35
N GLY A 461 -8.80 -2.53 -2.50
CA GLY A 461 -9.31 -1.24 -2.91
C GLY A 461 -10.62 -1.32 -3.69
N THR A 462 -11.09 -0.15 -4.09
CA THR A 462 -12.36 0.14 -4.75
C THR A 462 -12.13 1.07 -5.95
N ILE A 463 -11.23 2.04 -5.78
CA ILE A 463 -10.87 3.03 -6.81
C ILE A 463 -10.28 2.37 -8.04
N GLY A 464 -10.95 2.52 -9.19
CA GLY A 464 -10.50 1.99 -10.48
C GLY A 464 -10.56 0.46 -10.62
N THR A 465 -11.03 -0.26 -9.58
CA THR A 465 -11.07 -1.72 -9.56
C THR A 465 -12.49 -2.28 -9.53
N VAL A 466 -13.40 -1.66 -8.77
CA VAL A 466 -14.77 -2.15 -8.58
C VAL A 466 -15.78 -1.01 -8.69
N ASP A 467 -16.66 -1.09 -9.67
CA ASP A 467 -17.75 -0.14 -9.82
C ASP A 467 -18.85 -0.40 -8.77
N GLY A 468 -19.48 0.67 -8.28
CA GLY A 468 -20.62 0.53 -7.37
C GLY A 468 -20.75 1.67 -6.35
N PRO A 469 -21.61 1.48 -5.32
CA PRO A 469 -21.92 2.51 -4.34
C PRO A 469 -20.71 3.04 -3.54
N ALA A 470 -19.73 2.19 -3.24
CA ALA A 470 -18.52 2.60 -2.53
C ALA A 470 -17.66 3.55 -3.39
N GLN A 471 -17.41 3.18 -4.65
CA GLN A 471 -16.71 4.04 -5.62
C GLN A 471 -17.45 5.37 -5.82
N LEU A 472 -18.78 5.32 -5.93
CA LEU A 472 -19.60 6.53 -6.05
C LEU A 472 -19.45 7.45 -4.83
N ALA A 473 -19.33 6.90 -3.62
CA ALA A 473 -19.11 7.69 -2.41
C ALA A 473 -17.76 8.43 -2.45
N GLU A 474 -16.71 7.77 -2.93
CA GLU A 474 -15.37 8.36 -3.11
C GLU A 474 -15.40 9.52 -4.11
N VAL A 475 -15.94 9.27 -5.31
CA VAL A 475 -16.08 10.27 -6.38
C VAL A 475 -16.88 11.46 -5.87
N THR A 476 -18.03 11.20 -5.23
CA THR A 476 -18.94 12.24 -4.74
C THR A 476 -18.28 13.07 -3.65
N PHE A 477 -17.55 12.44 -2.72
CA PHE A 477 -16.84 13.17 -1.68
C PHE A 477 -15.75 14.06 -2.26
N ILE A 478 -14.94 13.57 -3.20
CA ILE A 478 -13.93 14.39 -3.88
C ILE A 478 -14.56 15.54 -4.65
N ALA A 479 -15.67 15.31 -5.35
CA ALA A 479 -16.33 16.32 -6.17
C ALA A 479 -17.02 17.41 -5.34
N THR A 480 -17.65 17.04 -4.21
CA THR A 480 -18.56 17.93 -3.46
C THR A 480 -18.02 18.35 -2.09
N GLY A 481 -17.19 17.52 -1.45
CA GLY A 481 -16.76 17.67 -0.06
C GLY A 481 -17.80 17.25 0.97
N ASN A 482 -18.95 16.73 0.54
CA ASN A 482 -19.98 16.22 1.44
C ASN A 482 -19.70 14.76 1.77
N LEU A 483 -19.52 14.45 3.06
CA LEU A 483 -19.44 13.06 3.51
C LEU A 483 -20.75 12.33 3.17
N PRO A 484 -20.68 11.04 2.78
CA PRO A 484 -21.87 10.26 2.51
C PRO A 484 -22.72 10.07 3.77
N SER A 485 -24.03 9.88 3.57
CA SER A 485 -24.94 9.56 4.66
C SER A 485 -24.78 8.10 5.10
N ALA A 486 -25.08 7.83 6.36
CA ALA A 486 -25.07 6.45 6.87
C ALA A 486 -26.03 5.56 6.06
N THR A 487 -25.56 4.37 5.70
CA THR A 487 -26.38 3.35 5.02
C THR A 487 -25.89 1.95 5.41
N ASP A 488 -26.76 0.96 5.24
CA ASP A 488 -26.51 -0.46 5.46
C ASP A 488 -27.22 -1.21 4.33
N GLU A 489 -26.50 -1.44 3.23
CA GLU A 489 -26.98 -1.99 1.97
C GLU A 489 -26.14 -3.21 1.56
N THR A 490 -26.68 -4.04 0.66
CA THR A 490 -26.06 -5.31 0.23
C THR A 490 -24.61 -5.18 -0.26
N LEU A 491 -24.25 -4.06 -0.89
CA LEU A 491 -22.92 -3.84 -1.48
C LEU A 491 -22.04 -2.90 -0.63
N VAL A 492 -22.63 -2.15 0.30
CA VAL A 492 -21.90 -1.15 1.07
C VAL A 492 -22.56 -0.88 2.43
N THR A 493 -21.75 -0.73 3.46
CA THR A 493 -22.14 -0.07 4.71
C THR A 493 -21.36 1.22 4.86
N ILE A 494 -22.04 2.33 5.18
CA ILE A 494 -21.41 3.63 5.42
C ILE A 494 -21.66 4.03 6.87
N TYR A 495 -20.58 4.31 7.59
CA TYR A 495 -20.58 4.79 8.96
C TYR A 495 -20.15 6.26 8.98
N THR A 496 -21.00 7.12 9.51
CA THR A 496 -20.68 8.55 9.72
C THR A 496 -19.85 8.74 11.00
N PRO A 497 -19.13 9.87 11.15
CA PRO A 497 -18.40 10.20 12.38
C PRO A 497 -19.19 9.93 13.66
N GLY A 498 -18.56 9.25 14.62
CA GLY A 498 -19.14 8.91 15.92
C GLY A 498 -20.01 7.65 15.97
N MET A 499 -20.20 6.93 14.85
CA MET A 499 -20.80 5.60 14.85
C MET A 499 -19.81 4.53 15.33
N GLU A 500 -20.33 3.37 15.74
CA GLU A 500 -19.53 2.17 15.98
C GLU A 500 -19.65 1.23 14.77
N ARG A 501 -18.53 0.63 14.35
CA ARG A 501 -18.52 -0.32 13.26
C ARG A 501 -19.19 -1.63 13.69
N GLY A 502 -20.05 -2.19 12.84
CA GLY A 502 -20.55 -3.56 12.98
C GLY A 502 -19.47 -4.63 12.76
N PRO A 503 -19.80 -5.92 12.95
CA PRO A 503 -18.89 -7.01 12.63
C PRO A 503 -18.58 -7.08 11.13
N ILE A 504 -17.44 -7.66 10.78
CA ILE A 504 -17.10 -8.01 9.38
C ILE A 504 -18.17 -8.98 8.85
N ALA A 505 -18.58 -8.81 7.59
CA ALA A 505 -19.60 -9.64 6.97
C ALA A 505 -19.24 -11.15 7.01
N ASP A 506 -20.27 -12.01 7.05
CA ASP A 506 -20.06 -13.47 6.97
C ASP A 506 -19.53 -13.83 5.57
N PRO A 507 -18.35 -14.49 5.47
CA PRO A 507 -17.77 -14.92 4.20
C PRO A 507 -18.70 -15.73 3.30
N TYR A 508 -19.73 -16.40 3.81
CA TYR A 508 -20.66 -17.18 2.98
C TYR A 508 -21.85 -16.38 2.43
N THR A 509 -22.02 -15.13 2.86
CA THR A 509 -23.22 -14.33 2.55
C THR A 509 -22.92 -13.03 1.82
N ALA A 510 -21.72 -12.48 1.99
CA ALA A 510 -21.32 -11.28 1.30
C ALA A 510 -21.23 -11.50 -0.24
N PRO A 511 -21.53 -10.49 -1.06
CA PRO A 511 -21.41 -10.57 -2.52
C PRO A 511 -19.98 -10.91 -2.94
N ILE A 512 -19.82 -11.75 -3.95
CA ILE A 512 -18.51 -12.06 -4.56
C ILE A 512 -18.34 -11.15 -5.77
N GLY A 513 -17.20 -10.46 -5.85
CA GLY A 513 -16.95 -9.50 -6.93
C GLY A 513 -16.67 -10.18 -8.28
N PRO A 514 -16.87 -9.48 -9.42
CA PRO A 514 -16.53 -9.98 -10.74
C PRO A 514 -15.06 -10.37 -10.91
N ALA A 515 -14.14 -9.63 -10.30
CA ALA A 515 -12.72 -9.93 -10.38
C ALA A 515 -12.37 -11.24 -9.65
N ALA A 516 -13.12 -11.58 -8.60
CA ALA A 516 -13.06 -12.85 -7.88
C ALA A 516 -13.64 -14.06 -8.64
N GLY A 517 -14.16 -13.85 -9.85
CA GLY A 517 -14.67 -14.88 -10.74
C GLY A 517 -16.20 -14.94 -10.84
N ASP A 518 -16.92 -14.14 -10.06
CA ASP A 518 -18.39 -14.13 -10.14
C ASP A 518 -18.88 -13.25 -11.29
N THR A 519 -19.17 -13.90 -12.42
CA THR A 519 -19.73 -13.23 -13.61
C THR A 519 -21.26 -13.16 -13.59
N THR A 520 -21.91 -13.71 -12.56
CA THR A 520 -23.35 -13.98 -12.52
C THR A 520 -24.12 -13.18 -11.48
N SER A 521 -23.46 -12.77 -10.40
CA SER A 521 -23.98 -11.72 -9.52
C SER A 521 -23.78 -10.37 -10.19
N VAL A 522 -24.79 -10.00 -10.98
CA VAL A 522 -24.90 -8.65 -11.54
C VAL A 522 -24.90 -7.66 -10.38
N VAL A 523 -23.91 -6.77 -10.36
CA VAL A 523 -23.89 -5.52 -9.56
C VAL A 523 -25.12 -4.68 -9.88
#